data_AF-A0A0F9IMG7-F1
#
_entry.id   AF-A0A0F9IMG7-F1
#
_cell.length_a   1.000
_cell.length_b   1.000
_cell.length_c   1.000
_cell.angle_alpha   90.00
_cell.angle_beta   90.00
_cell.angle_gamma   90.00
#
_symmetry.space_group_name_H-M   'P 1'
#
loop_
_entity.id
_entity.type
_entity.pdbx_description
1 polymer ?
#
loop_
_entity_poly.entity_id
_entity_poly.type
_entity_poly.pdbx_seq_one_letter_code
_entity_poly.pdbx_strand_id
1 'polypeptide(L)' 'MFFCNRCKKEVLFYSVNYSQGVNSELDSFRDRIEQEGKLILFNPPPLGPHKCPHCWSELEEK' A
#
# COMPACT_ATOMS: atom_id res chain seq x y z
N MET A 1 -3.03 -6.49 9.72
CA MET A 1 -2.40 -5.26 9.17
C MET A 1 -1.06 -5.65 8.57
N PHE A 2 -0.65 -5.17 7.39
CA PHE A 2 0.60 -5.66 6.78
C PHE A 2 1.81 -4.81 7.16
N PHE A 3 2.97 -5.45 7.35
CA PHE A 3 4.20 -4.76 7.72
C PHE A 3 5.40 -5.26 6.90
N CYS A 4 6.23 -4.32 6.47
CA CYS A 4 7.49 -4.63 5.81
C CYS A 4 8.63 -4.59 6.83
N ASN A 5 9.19 -5.76 7.17
CA ASN A 5 10.29 -5.85 8.12
C ASN A 5 11.61 -5.22 7.65
N ARG A 6 11.81 -5.08 6.33
CA ARG A 6 13.00 -4.46 5.75
C ARG A 6 12.90 -2.94 5.69
N CYS A 7 11.74 -2.40 5.29
CA CYS A 7 11.49 -0.95 5.28
C CYS A 7 11.15 -0.41 6.67
N LYS A 8 10.79 -1.29 7.63
CA LYS A 8 10.24 -0.92 8.95
C LYS A 8 9.00 -0.02 8.85
N LYS A 9 8.17 -0.27 7.84
CA LYS A 9 6.96 0.51 7.54
C LYS A 9 5.74 -0.39 7.50
N GLU A 10 4.63 0.15 8.00
CA GLU A 10 3.29 -0.42 7.81
C GLU A 10 2.87 -0.25 6.34
N VAL A 11 2.17 -1.24 5.82
CA VAL A 11 1.69 -1.27 4.44
C VAL A 11 0.17 -1.41 4.43
N LEU A 12 -0.49 -0.42 3.85
CA LEU A 12 -1.93 -0.38 3.68
C LEU A 12 -2.30 -0.92 2.30
N PHE A 13 -3.30 -1.79 2.25
CA PHE A 13 -3.82 -2.27 0.98
C PHE A 13 -4.96 -1.35 0.56
N TYR A 14 -4.89 -0.88 -0.68
CA TYR A 14 -5.88 0.04 -1.19
C TYR A 14 -6.33 -0.40 -2.58
N SER A 15 -7.63 -0.64 -2.73
CA SER A 15 -8.22 -1.05 -4.00
C SER A 15 -8.77 0.17 -4.73
N VAL A 16 -8.20 0.47 -5.90
CA VAL A 16 -8.62 1.57 -6.76
C VAL A 16 -9.47 1.04 -7.90
N ASN A 17 -10.67 1.60 -8.06
CA ASN A 17 -11.47 1.40 -9.26
C ASN A 17 -11.20 2.53 -10.26
N TYR A 18 -10.32 2.27 -11.24
CA TYR A 18 -9.92 3.26 -12.26
C TYR A 18 -11.06 3.70 -13.21
N SER A 19 -12.25 3.10 -13.13
CA SER A 19 -13.41 3.47 -13.97
C SER A 19 -14.11 4.76 -13.52
N GLN A 20 -13.90 5.19 -12.28
CA GLN A 20 -14.33 6.51 -11.82
C GLN A 20 -13.10 7.42 -11.81
N GLY A 21 -13.21 8.66 -12.29
CA GLY A 21 -12.09 9.60 -12.43
C GLY A 21 -11.48 10.04 -11.08
N VAL A 22 -10.83 9.12 -10.37
CA VAL A 22 -10.30 9.28 -9.00
C VAL A 22 -8.82 9.65 -9.04
N ASN A 23 -8.44 10.75 -9.68
CA ASN A 23 -7.03 11.18 -9.61
C ASN A 23 -6.78 12.08 -8.38
N SER A 24 -7.61 13.10 -8.16
CA SER A 24 -7.37 14.09 -7.08
C SER A 24 -7.50 13.53 -5.66
N GLU A 25 -8.46 12.62 -5.42
CA GLU A 25 -8.64 11.99 -4.11
C GLU A 25 -7.55 10.96 -3.81
N LEU A 26 -7.05 10.28 -4.84
CA LEU A 26 -5.99 9.27 -4.70
C LEU A 26 -4.65 9.93 -4.36
N ASP A 27 -4.34 11.04 -5.03
CA ASP A 27 -3.13 11.82 -4.75
C ASP A 27 -3.16 12.36 -3.31
N SER A 28 -4.29 12.94 -2.90
CA SER A 28 -4.47 13.44 -1.53
C SER A 28 -4.35 12.33 -0.48
N PHE A 29 -4.90 11.14 -0.78
CA PHE A 29 -4.77 9.97 0.09
C PHE A 29 -3.31 9.51 0.18
N ARG A 30 -2.62 9.43 -0.96
CA ARG A 30 -1.22 9.03 -1.02
C ARG A 30 -0.34 9.95 -0.19
N ASP A 31 -0.49 11.26 -0.35
CA ASP A 31 0.28 12.26 0.40
C ASP A 31 0.08 12.10 1.91
N ARG A 32 -1.15 11.86 2.36
CA ARG A 32 -1.45 11.63 3.77
C ARG A 32 -0.76 10.37 4.31
N ILE A 33 -0.82 9.25 3.58
CA ILE A 33 -0.19 8.00 4.02
C ILE A 33 1.34 8.11 4.04
N GLU A 34 1.92 8.84 3.08
CA GLU A 34 3.35 9.14 3.08
C GLU A 34 3.75 10.01 4.28
N GLN A 35 2.93 11.02 4.65
CA GLN A 35 3.13 11.82 5.86
C GLN A 35 3.03 11.00 7.16
N GLU A 36 2.18 9.97 7.20
CA GLU A 36 2.12 9.00 8.30
C GLU A 36 3.32 8.03 8.33
N GLY A 37 4.22 8.11 7.34
CA GLY A 37 5.41 7.26 7.25
C GLY A 37 5.11 5.82 6.80
N LYS A 38 3.91 5.57 6.26
CA LYS A 38 3.44 4.25 5.82
C LYS A 38 3.65 4.07 4.31
N LEU A 39 3.32 2.89 3.79
CA LEU A 39 3.33 2.56 2.36
C LEU A 39 1.94 2.12 1.90
N ILE A 40 1.63 2.31 0.63
CA ILE A 40 0.39 1.82 0.02
C ILE A 40 0.73 0.73 -1.01
N LEU A 41 0.04 -0.40 -0.92
CA LEU A 41 0.02 -1.42 -1.96
C LEU A 41 -1.32 -1.36 -2.68
N PHE A 42 -1.29 -0.91 -3.94
CA PHE A 42 -2.49 -0.72 -4.75
C PHE A 42 -2.89 -2.00 -5.46
N ASN A 43 -4.18 -2.34 -5.41
CA ASN A 43 -4.79 -3.49 -6.09
C ASN A 43 -3.97 -4.79 -5.97
N PRO A 44 -3.57 -5.23 -4.76
CA PRO A 44 -2.88 -6.49 -4.61
C PRO A 44 -3.78 -7.66 -5.04
N PRO A 45 -3.21 -8.76 -5.57
CA PRO A 45 -3.98 -9.97 -5.81
C PRO A 45 -4.62 -10.45 -4.49
N PRO A 46 -5.83 -11.04 -4.54
CA PRO A 46 -6.57 -11.43 -3.33
C PRO A 46 -5.91 -12.59 -2.57
N LEU A 47 -5.05 -13.36 -3.24
CA LEU A 47 -4.35 -14.52 -2.68
C LEU A 47 -2.88 -14.48 -3.09
N GLY A 48 -2.01 -14.92 -2.18
CA GLY A 48 -0.57 -15.06 -2.39
C GLY A 48 0.27 -14.18 -1.47
N PRO A 49 1.59 -14.39 -1.43
CA PRO A 49 2.48 -13.60 -0.60
C PRO A 49 2.51 -12.16 -1.13
N HIS A 50 2.03 -11.21 -0.33
CA HIS A 50 2.09 -9.80 -0.66
C HIS A 50 3.52 -9.31 -0.52
N LYS A 51 3.97 -8.49 -1.48
CA LYS A 51 5.32 -7.93 -1.50
C LYS A 51 5.28 -6.44 -1.21
N CYS A 52 6.29 -5.98 -0.48
CA CYS A 52 6.49 -4.56 -0.21
C CYS A 52 6.68 -3.80 -1.54
N PRO A 53 5.92 -2.71 -1.78
CA PRO A 53 6.02 -1.95 -3.03
C PRO A 53 7.36 -1.23 -3.20
N HIS A 54 8.15 -1.11 -2.13
CA HIS A 54 9.43 -0.39 -2.15
C HIS A 54 10.65 -1.33 -2.28
N CYS A 55 10.70 -2.40 -1.48
CA CYS A 55 11.88 -3.28 -1.41
C CYS A 55 11.62 -4.73 -1.86
N TRP A 56 10.39 -5.03 -2.28
CA TRP A 56 9.96 -6.35 -2.77
C TRP A 56 10.08 -7.51 -1.78
N SER A 57 10.41 -7.24 -0.51
CA SER A 57 10.36 -8.25 0.54
C SER A 57 8.93 -8.71 0.77
N GLU A 58 8.76 -9.92 1.28
CA GLU A 58 7.47 -10.40 1.76
C GLU A 58 6.96 -9.49 2.88
N LEU A 59 5.64 -9.28 2.90
CA LEU A 59 4.94 -8.57 3.96
C LEU A 59 4.44 -9.57 4.99
N GLU A 60 4.55 -9.21 6.25
CA GLU A 60 4.04 -10.02 7.36
C GLU A 60 2.69 -9.46 7.82
N GLU A 61 1.76 -10.35 8.12
CA GLU A 61 0.51 -9.99 8.78
C GLU A 61 0.77 -9.77 10.27
N LYS A 62 0.38 -8.58 10.74
CA LYS A 62 0.57 -8.07 12.08
C LYS A 62 -0.77 -7.72 12.72
#